data_AF-A0A1Y2X8A8-F1
#
_entry.id   AF-A0A1Y2X8A8-F1
#
_cell.length_a   1.000
_cell.length_b   1.000
_cell.length_c   1.000
_cell.angle_alpha   90.00
_cell.angle_beta   90.00
_cell.angle_gamma   90.00
#
_symmetry.space_group_name_H-M   'P 1'
#
loop_
_entity.id
_entity.type
_entity.pdbx_description
1 polymer ?
#
loop_
_entity_poly.entity_id
_entity_poly.type
_entity_poly.pdbx_seq_one_letter_code
_entity_poly.pdbx_strand_id
1 'polypeptide(L)'
;MRIAQLQRPIAAAASGISRTAPSTTIRQLRDVFGQLRIAVNNAAVEGRRHATVKAQGAYKLRDSSTIPKKLGAKKSGDSYVIPGNIIYKQRGTKWWAGENCGMGRDHTIFALASGYVKYYRDPARHPNRQYIGVVFNKEDTLPYPSHAMRRRKLNMVATPIPPPQPEPAISASGIPTQVVRQGYGRKPHPRDERVIKLKDDGSYAYAEESWRLGKLIRTEKRKLGSRRVAMKHRRRRAKAIALEMRAEREDKIARRKEALDAQRAAKAKRMREYRARRAAEAHQKASGPGGEMPPPGAGGKTDPPRVEA
;
A
#
# COMPACT_ATOMS: atom_id res chain seq x y z
N MET A 1 12.32 -27.39 2.82
CA MET A 1 12.69 -26.62 4.03
C MET A 1 11.98 -27.26 5.22
N ARG A 2 12.69 -27.61 6.31
CA ARG A 2 12.08 -28.14 7.53
C ARG A 2 12.10 -27.04 8.60
N ILE A 3 10.98 -26.84 9.30
CA ILE A 3 10.86 -25.88 10.40
C ILE A 3 11.02 -26.66 11.71
N ALA A 4 11.94 -26.23 12.57
CA ALA A 4 12.17 -26.86 13.86
C ALA A 4 11.12 -26.42 14.89
N GLN A 5 10.60 -27.37 15.66
CA GLN A 5 9.83 -27.09 16.88
C GLN A 5 10.77 -27.23 18.09
N LEU A 6 10.77 -26.24 18.98
CA LEU A 6 11.53 -26.28 20.24
C LEU A 6 10.58 -26.62 21.40
N GLN A 7 10.65 -27.84 21.90
CA GLN A 7 10.22 -28.16 23.26
C GLN A 7 11.36 -27.86 24.24
N ARG A 8 11.02 -27.63 25.52
CA ARG A 8 11.99 -27.52 26.63
C ARG A 8 11.79 -28.66 27.63
N PRO A 9 12.86 -29.10 28.33
CA PRO A 9 12.89 -30.42 28.95
C PRO A 9 12.20 -30.50 30.31
N ILE A 10 11.86 -31.74 30.68
CA ILE A 10 11.45 -32.16 32.02
C ILE A 10 12.68 -32.20 32.93
N ALA A 11 12.54 -31.73 34.18
CA ALA A 11 13.49 -31.98 35.26
C ALA A 11 13.01 -33.16 36.13
N ALA A 12 13.93 -33.99 36.62
CA ALA A 12 13.62 -35.24 37.30
C ALA A 12 14.33 -35.41 38.65
N ALA A 13 13.62 -36.00 39.61
CA ALA A 13 14.09 -36.70 40.81
C ALA A 13 12.99 -37.74 41.12
N ALA A 14 13.25 -39.04 41.32
CA ALA A 14 14.05 -39.67 42.38
C ALA A 14 13.45 -39.41 43.79
N SER A 15 13.24 -40.40 44.66
CA SER A 15 13.36 -41.87 44.56
C SER A 15 12.55 -42.51 45.72
N GLY A 16 12.48 -43.85 45.84
CA GLY A 16 11.89 -44.50 47.03
C GLY A 16 11.31 -45.89 46.77
N ILE A 17 12.04 -46.93 47.14
CA ILE A 17 11.69 -48.34 46.86
C ILE A 17 11.12 -49.05 48.11
N SER A 18 10.00 -49.75 47.91
CA SER A 18 9.57 -51.03 48.50
C SER A 18 8.52 -51.15 49.63
N ARG A 19 7.66 -52.15 49.36
CA ARG A 19 7.16 -53.24 50.23
C ARG A 19 5.96 -53.02 51.16
N THR A 20 5.18 -54.09 51.21
CA THR A 20 3.91 -54.31 51.91
C THR A 20 4.05 -55.50 52.88
N ALA A 21 3.53 -55.40 54.10
CA ALA A 21 3.17 -56.55 54.95
C ALA A 21 2.17 -56.11 56.06
N PRO A 22 1.29 -56.98 56.61
CA PRO A 22 0.22 -56.58 57.53
C PRO A 22 0.24 -57.26 58.93
N SER A 23 -0.72 -56.86 59.78
CA SER A 23 -1.33 -57.60 60.90
C SER A 23 -0.65 -57.64 62.28
N THR A 24 -1.38 -57.16 63.30
CA THR A 24 -1.48 -57.66 64.70
C THR A 24 -2.57 -56.83 65.43
N THR A 25 -3.78 -57.35 65.70
CA THR A 25 -4.27 -58.08 66.89
C THR A 25 -4.67 -57.26 68.15
N ILE A 26 -5.95 -57.42 68.55
CA ILE A 26 -6.46 -57.53 69.95
C ILE A 26 -6.69 -56.23 70.78
N ARG A 27 -7.98 -55.81 70.80
CA ARG A 27 -8.93 -55.79 71.95
C ARG A 27 -8.72 -54.83 73.15
N GLN A 28 -9.86 -54.50 73.80
CA GLN A 28 -10.03 -53.78 75.09
C GLN A 28 -9.75 -52.27 75.04
N LEU A 29 -10.34 -51.40 75.87
CA LEU A 29 -11.72 -51.30 76.43
C LEU A 29 -11.91 -49.81 76.85
N ARG A 30 -13.05 -49.45 77.46
CA ARG A 30 -13.36 -48.13 78.08
C ARG A 30 -12.14 -47.45 78.73
N ASP A 31 -11.96 -46.13 78.61
CA ASP A 31 -12.59 -45.26 79.63
C ASP A 31 -13.03 -43.85 79.20
N VAL A 32 -13.87 -43.23 80.03
CA VAL A 32 -14.52 -41.92 79.79
C VAL A 32 -14.15 -40.90 80.89
N PHE A 33 -12.89 -40.51 80.90
CA PHE A 33 -12.37 -39.31 81.56
C PHE A 33 -11.30 -38.69 80.66
N GLY A 34 -11.07 -37.38 80.63
CA GLY A 34 -11.69 -36.33 81.43
C GLY A 34 -10.79 -35.11 81.50
N GLN A 35 -10.88 -34.21 80.51
CA GLN A 35 -10.35 -32.84 80.54
C GLN A 35 -8.91 -32.65 81.07
N LEU A 36 -7.90 -33.02 80.28
CA LEU A 36 -6.60 -32.34 80.32
C LEU A 36 -6.33 -31.65 78.98
N ARG A 37 -6.15 -30.32 79.05
CA ARG A 37 -5.71 -29.46 77.93
C ARG A 37 -4.18 -29.32 77.96
N ILE A 38 -3.65 -28.74 76.87
CA ILE A 38 -2.25 -28.37 76.55
C ILE A 38 -1.66 -29.32 75.50
N ALA A 39 -1.06 -28.89 74.38
CA ALA A 39 -1.13 -27.63 73.60
C ALA A 39 -0.38 -27.92 72.26
N VAL A 40 0.10 -26.87 71.57
CA VAL A 40 1.12 -26.91 70.51
C VAL A 40 0.68 -27.53 69.17
N ASN A 41 0.20 -26.61 68.32
CA ASN A 41 0.60 -26.43 66.92
C ASN A 41 0.66 -27.66 65.99
N ASN A 42 -0.25 -27.69 65.02
CA ASN A 42 0.10 -28.16 63.68
C ASN A 42 -0.38 -27.14 62.64
N ALA A 43 0.57 -26.53 61.94
CA ALA A 43 0.31 -25.64 60.81
C ALA A 43 0.14 -26.48 59.52
N ALA A 44 -0.22 -25.81 58.42
CA ALA A 44 -0.08 -26.33 57.06
C ALA A 44 -0.84 -27.64 56.72
N VAL A 45 -2.14 -27.69 57.02
CA VAL A 45 -3.10 -28.42 56.15
C VAL A 45 -3.77 -27.41 55.20
N GLU A 46 -2.95 -26.69 54.42
CA GLU A 46 -3.43 -25.92 53.27
C GLU A 46 -3.85 -26.89 52.16
N GLY A 47 -5.11 -27.33 52.20
CA GLY A 47 -5.69 -28.15 51.15
C GLY A 47 -5.63 -27.41 49.80
N ARG A 48 -4.72 -27.84 48.91
CA ARG A 48 -4.50 -27.24 47.58
C ARG A 48 -5.77 -27.32 46.72
N ARG A 49 -6.61 -26.28 46.79
CA ARG A 49 -7.78 -26.10 45.93
C ARG A 49 -7.33 -25.76 44.51
N HIS A 50 -7.21 -26.78 43.67
CA HIS A 50 -6.89 -26.61 42.27
C HIS A 50 -8.03 -25.84 41.55
N ALA A 51 -7.73 -24.60 41.16
CA ALA A 51 -8.50 -23.74 40.25
C ALA A 51 -9.95 -23.38 40.62
N THR A 52 -10.16 -22.51 41.62
CA THR A 52 -11.41 -21.73 41.74
C THR A 52 -11.44 -20.55 40.76
N VAL A 53 -11.51 -20.82 39.44
CA VAL A 53 -11.46 -19.77 38.40
C VAL A 53 -12.75 -19.73 37.56
N LYS A 54 -13.64 -18.82 37.97
CA LYS A 54 -14.66 -18.14 37.13
C LYS A 54 -15.50 -19.01 36.17
N ALA A 55 -16.21 -20.00 36.75
CA ALA A 55 -17.46 -20.51 36.18
C ALA A 55 -18.71 -19.73 36.70
N GLN A 56 -18.53 -18.55 37.32
CA GLN A 56 -19.64 -17.63 37.57
C GLN A 56 -20.06 -16.97 36.25
N GLY A 57 -21.17 -17.46 35.69
CA GLY A 57 -22.00 -16.65 34.81
C GLY A 57 -22.56 -15.43 35.55
N ALA A 58 -23.21 -14.51 34.83
CA ALA A 58 -23.82 -13.34 35.45
C ALA A 58 -24.84 -13.75 36.54
N TYR A 59 -24.72 -13.16 37.74
CA TYR A 59 -25.56 -13.44 38.92
C TYR A 59 -27.06 -13.43 38.62
N LYS A 60 -27.49 -12.60 37.66
CA LYS A 60 -28.79 -12.68 37.02
C LYS A 60 -28.58 -12.69 35.51
N LEU A 61 -29.15 -13.67 34.81
CA LEU A 61 -29.18 -13.66 33.35
C LEU A 61 -30.06 -12.49 32.89
N ARG A 62 -29.52 -11.58 32.07
CA ARG A 62 -30.28 -10.44 31.55
C ARG A 62 -31.11 -10.88 30.35
N ASP A 63 -32.38 -10.48 30.32
CA ASP A 63 -33.18 -10.52 29.11
C ASP A 63 -32.52 -9.64 28.02
N SER A 64 -31.85 -10.32 27.10
CA SER A 64 -31.10 -9.74 25.97
C SER A 64 -31.91 -9.85 24.67
N SER A 65 -33.23 -9.67 24.80
CA SER A 65 -34.13 -9.60 23.65
C SER A 65 -33.67 -8.50 22.68
N THR A 66 -33.76 -8.82 21.40
CA THR A 66 -33.23 -7.96 20.32
C THR A 66 -34.30 -7.80 19.25
N ILE A 67 -34.51 -6.56 18.79
CA ILE A 67 -35.51 -6.22 17.75
C ILE A 67 -35.44 -7.22 16.57
N PRO A 68 -36.56 -7.87 16.19
CA PRO A 68 -36.57 -8.97 15.23
C PRO A 68 -36.08 -8.51 13.85
N LYS A 69 -35.06 -9.18 13.32
CA LYS A 69 -34.36 -8.76 12.08
C LYS A 69 -35.11 -9.08 10.77
N LYS A 70 -36.29 -9.71 10.86
CA LYS A 70 -37.20 -10.06 9.75
C LYS A 70 -36.47 -10.70 8.54
N LEU A 71 -35.57 -11.65 8.82
CA LEU A 71 -34.82 -12.43 7.82
C LEU A 71 -35.72 -13.47 7.11
N GLY A 72 -35.14 -14.32 6.27
CA GLY A 72 -35.82 -15.36 5.50
C GLY A 72 -36.44 -14.87 4.19
N ALA A 73 -37.24 -15.73 3.57
CA ALA A 73 -37.94 -15.44 2.31
C ALA A 73 -38.93 -14.27 2.45
N LYS A 74 -39.15 -13.58 1.34
CA LYS A 74 -40.11 -12.46 1.18
C LYS A 74 -41.00 -12.64 -0.05
N LYS A 75 -40.61 -13.54 -0.96
CA LYS A 75 -41.41 -14.07 -2.07
C LYS A 75 -41.23 -15.59 -2.10
N SER A 76 -42.28 -16.34 -2.40
CA SER A 76 -42.25 -17.80 -2.54
C SER A 76 -41.73 -18.21 -3.92
N GLY A 77 -41.62 -19.51 -4.18
CA GLY A 77 -41.65 -19.99 -5.56
C GLY A 77 -42.91 -19.51 -6.27
N ASP A 78 -42.78 -19.25 -7.57
CA ASP A 78 -43.83 -18.82 -8.50
C ASP A 78 -44.55 -17.50 -8.15
N SER A 79 -44.04 -16.76 -7.15
CA SER A 79 -44.42 -15.38 -6.86
C SER A 79 -43.99 -14.44 -8.00
N TYR A 80 -44.90 -13.61 -8.48
CA TYR A 80 -44.58 -12.50 -9.39
C TYR A 80 -43.75 -11.41 -8.68
N VAL A 81 -42.76 -10.87 -9.39
CA VAL A 81 -41.85 -9.81 -8.94
C VAL A 81 -41.54 -8.81 -10.05
N ILE A 82 -41.24 -7.58 -9.64
CA ILE A 82 -40.70 -6.49 -10.47
C ILE A 82 -39.25 -6.18 -10.04
N PRO A 83 -38.44 -5.48 -10.86
CA PRO A 83 -37.08 -5.09 -10.49
C PRO A 83 -37.02 -4.38 -9.12
N GLY A 84 -36.00 -4.68 -8.33
CA GLY A 84 -35.81 -4.14 -6.99
C GLY A 84 -36.56 -4.89 -5.87
N ASN A 85 -37.56 -5.73 -6.18
CA ASN A 85 -38.25 -6.52 -5.16
C ASN A 85 -37.28 -7.46 -4.42
N ILE A 86 -37.26 -7.38 -3.09
CA ILE A 86 -36.52 -8.31 -2.23
C ILE A 86 -37.21 -9.68 -2.28
N ILE A 87 -36.41 -10.73 -2.54
CA ILE A 87 -36.86 -12.13 -2.58
C ILE A 87 -36.47 -12.85 -1.29
N TYR A 88 -35.25 -12.64 -0.78
CA TYR A 88 -34.75 -13.33 0.42
C TYR A 88 -33.75 -12.47 1.20
N LYS A 89 -33.96 -12.30 2.52
CA LYS A 89 -33.03 -11.60 3.43
C LYS A 89 -32.24 -12.61 4.26
N GLN A 90 -30.91 -12.51 4.28
CA GLN A 90 -30.06 -13.53 4.90
C GLN A 90 -28.85 -12.97 5.66
N ARG A 91 -28.04 -13.88 6.21
CA ARG A 91 -26.72 -13.63 6.81
C ARG A 91 -25.81 -14.73 6.27
N GLY A 92 -24.75 -14.31 5.58
CA GLY A 92 -24.05 -15.17 4.61
C GLY A 92 -24.94 -15.56 3.42
N THR A 93 -24.39 -16.34 2.50
CA THR A 93 -25.05 -16.80 1.27
C THR A 93 -25.62 -18.22 1.42
N LYS A 94 -26.73 -18.35 2.15
CA LYS A 94 -27.51 -19.61 2.20
C LYS A 94 -28.11 -19.91 0.82
N TRP A 95 -28.66 -18.88 0.19
CA TRP A 95 -29.03 -18.85 -1.22
C TRP A 95 -28.07 -17.96 -1.99
N TRP A 96 -27.86 -18.27 -3.26
CA TRP A 96 -27.04 -17.51 -4.20
C TRP A 96 -27.92 -16.88 -5.29
N ALA A 97 -27.47 -15.74 -5.84
CA ALA A 97 -28.13 -15.12 -6.99
C ALA A 97 -27.97 -15.99 -8.25
N GLY A 98 -29.10 -16.45 -8.77
CA GLY A 98 -29.24 -17.17 -10.03
C GLY A 98 -29.62 -16.23 -11.18
N GLU A 99 -30.33 -16.76 -12.17
CA GLU A 99 -30.73 -16.01 -13.37
C GLU A 99 -31.63 -14.81 -13.01
N ASN A 100 -31.38 -13.64 -13.60
CA ASN A 100 -32.10 -12.37 -13.36
C ASN A 100 -32.21 -11.92 -11.88
N CYS A 101 -31.32 -12.39 -11.00
CA CYS A 101 -31.25 -11.98 -9.59
C CYS A 101 -29.97 -11.21 -9.27
N GLY A 102 -30.09 -10.17 -8.43
CA GLY A 102 -29.00 -9.43 -7.83
C GLY A 102 -28.79 -9.83 -6.36
N MET A 103 -27.61 -9.51 -5.82
CA MET A 103 -27.28 -9.69 -4.40
C MET A 103 -26.70 -8.39 -3.82
N GLY A 104 -27.31 -7.89 -2.75
CA GLY A 104 -26.90 -6.66 -2.07
C GLY A 104 -25.75 -6.87 -1.08
N ARG A 105 -25.23 -5.76 -0.53
CA ARG A 105 -24.10 -5.74 0.44
C ARG A 105 -24.32 -6.63 1.67
N ASP A 106 -25.56 -6.80 2.14
CA ASP A 106 -25.87 -7.67 3.29
C ASP A 106 -26.26 -9.12 2.89
N HIS A 107 -26.01 -9.49 1.63
CA HIS A 107 -26.40 -10.74 0.97
C HIS A 107 -27.91 -10.92 0.71
N THR A 108 -28.73 -9.87 0.92
CA THR A 108 -30.13 -9.87 0.46
C THR A 108 -30.22 -10.08 -1.05
N ILE A 109 -31.06 -11.02 -1.50
CA ILE A 109 -31.32 -11.30 -2.91
C ILE A 109 -32.55 -10.51 -3.38
N PHE A 110 -32.44 -9.90 -4.56
CA PHE A 110 -33.50 -9.08 -5.18
C PHE A 110 -33.64 -9.37 -6.68
N ALA A 111 -34.80 -9.07 -7.25
CA ALA A 111 -35.08 -9.24 -8.68
C ALA A 111 -34.43 -8.13 -9.53
N LEU A 112 -33.88 -8.48 -10.70
CA LEU A 112 -33.38 -7.52 -11.71
C LEU A 112 -34.37 -7.30 -12.86
N ALA A 113 -35.33 -8.20 -13.05
CA ALA A 113 -36.31 -8.17 -14.14
C ALA A 113 -37.73 -8.52 -13.65
N SER A 114 -38.75 -8.22 -14.46
CA SER A 114 -40.14 -8.59 -14.20
C SER A 114 -40.45 -10.02 -14.63
N GLY A 115 -40.97 -10.82 -13.70
CA GLY A 115 -41.13 -12.26 -13.88
C GLY A 115 -41.50 -13.01 -12.60
N TYR A 116 -41.23 -14.31 -12.55
CA TYR A 116 -41.61 -15.22 -11.47
C TYR A 116 -40.40 -15.83 -10.77
N VAL A 117 -40.43 -15.90 -9.43
CA VAL A 117 -39.30 -16.43 -8.63
C VAL A 117 -39.22 -17.96 -8.73
N LYS A 118 -38.04 -18.51 -9.02
CA LYS A 118 -37.76 -19.95 -8.99
C LYS A 118 -36.58 -20.25 -8.05
N TYR A 119 -36.75 -21.23 -7.17
CA TYR A 119 -35.73 -21.77 -6.28
C TYR A 119 -35.18 -23.06 -6.91
N TYR A 120 -33.86 -23.16 -7.11
CA TYR A 120 -33.27 -24.28 -7.85
C TYR A 120 -31.85 -24.65 -7.36
N ARG A 121 -31.31 -25.74 -7.88
CA ARG A 121 -29.90 -26.14 -7.75
C ARG A 121 -29.28 -26.25 -9.13
N ASP A 122 -28.00 -25.95 -9.24
CA ASP A 122 -27.28 -25.88 -10.51
C ASP A 122 -25.94 -26.62 -10.35
N PRO A 123 -25.93 -27.95 -10.50
CA PRO A 123 -24.74 -28.75 -10.26
C PRO A 123 -23.65 -28.52 -11.32
N ALA A 124 -24.05 -28.15 -12.55
CA ALA A 124 -23.12 -27.80 -13.62
C ALA A 124 -22.34 -26.51 -13.31
N ARG A 125 -22.97 -25.55 -12.61
CA ARG A 125 -22.30 -24.33 -12.15
C ARG A 125 -21.55 -24.52 -10.84
N HIS A 126 -22.17 -25.11 -9.81
CA HIS A 126 -21.53 -25.45 -8.53
C HIS A 126 -22.34 -26.55 -7.78
N PRO A 127 -21.78 -27.74 -7.52
CA PRO A 127 -22.53 -28.90 -7.02
C PRO A 127 -23.27 -28.66 -5.69
N ASN A 128 -22.65 -27.92 -4.76
CA ASN A 128 -23.16 -27.76 -3.40
C ASN A 128 -23.96 -26.47 -3.17
N ARG A 129 -24.27 -25.69 -4.22
CA ARG A 129 -24.94 -24.38 -4.10
C ARG A 129 -26.40 -24.41 -4.51
N GLN A 130 -27.20 -23.59 -3.83
CA GLN A 130 -28.64 -23.43 -4.07
C GLN A 130 -28.91 -21.98 -4.50
N TYR A 131 -29.78 -21.81 -5.50
CA TYR A 131 -29.94 -20.57 -6.25
C TYR A 131 -31.39 -20.08 -6.23
N ILE A 132 -31.54 -18.76 -6.27
CA ILE A 132 -32.80 -18.06 -6.51
C ILE A 132 -32.66 -17.31 -7.81
N GLY A 133 -33.56 -17.58 -8.77
CA GLY A 133 -33.64 -16.85 -10.03
C GLY A 133 -35.03 -16.28 -10.28
N VAL A 134 -35.16 -15.46 -11.32
CA VAL A 134 -36.42 -14.94 -11.84
C VAL A 134 -36.55 -15.32 -13.32
N VAL A 135 -37.60 -16.05 -13.65
CA VAL A 135 -37.94 -16.45 -15.02
C VAL A 135 -38.99 -15.54 -15.63
N PHE A 136 -39.03 -15.43 -16.96
CA PHE A 136 -39.91 -14.48 -17.64
C PHE A 136 -41.35 -14.99 -17.75
N ASN A 137 -41.52 -16.28 -18.05
CA ASN A 137 -42.81 -16.98 -18.11
C ASN A 137 -42.94 -17.87 -16.87
N LYS A 138 -44.15 -18.09 -16.35
CA LYS A 138 -44.34 -18.82 -15.09
C LYS A 138 -43.97 -20.31 -15.21
N GLU A 139 -44.17 -20.90 -16.38
CA GLU A 139 -43.84 -22.30 -16.69
C GLU A 139 -42.33 -22.61 -16.74
N ASP A 140 -41.49 -21.59 -16.98
CA ASP A 140 -40.05 -21.78 -17.21
C ASP A 140 -39.35 -22.38 -15.99
N THR A 141 -38.62 -23.48 -16.19
CA THR A 141 -37.83 -24.16 -15.16
C THR A 141 -36.37 -23.69 -15.18
N LEU A 142 -35.74 -23.67 -14.00
CA LEU A 142 -34.29 -23.41 -13.83
C LEU A 142 -33.63 -24.65 -13.20
N PRO A 143 -32.37 -24.97 -13.55
CA PRO A 143 -31.47 -24.22 -14.44
C PRO A 143 -31.81 -24.40 -15.93
N TYR A 144 -31.55 -23.37 -16.74
CA TYR A 144 -31.59 -23.52 -18.20
C TYR A 144 -30.37 -24.34 -18.69
N PRO A 145 -30.51 -25.17 -19.75
CA PRO A 145 -29.40 -25.93 -20.30
C PRO A 145 -28.36 -25.02 -20.98
N SER A 146 -27.08 -25.30 -20.77
CA SER A 146 -25.93 -24.46 -21.16
C SER A 146 -25.91 -24.04 -22.64
N HIS A 147 -26.40 -24.91 -23.53
CA HIS A 147 -26.38 -24.71 -24.99
C HIS A 147 -27.61 -23.96 -25.54
N ALA A 148 -28.63 -23.67 -24.72
CA ALA A 148 -29.82 -22.96 -25.17
C ALA A 148 -29.61 -21.45 -25.28
N MET A 149 -30.32 -20.81 -26.22
CA MET A 149 -30.34 -19.37 -26.37
C MET A 149 -30.84 -18.69 -25.08
N ARG A 150 -30.04 -17.79 -24.51
CA ARG A 150 -30.42 -17.07 -23.28
C ARG A 150 -31.63 -16.18 -23.53
N ARG A 151 -32.77 -16.56 -22.96
CA ARG A 151 -34.02 -15.77 -22.91
C ARG A 151 -33.75 -14.39 -22.30
N ARG A 152 -34.32 -13.32 -22.88
CA ARG A 152 -34.23 -11.92 -22.41
C ARG A 152 -35.52 -11.18 -22.79
N LYS A 153 -35.88 -10.14 -22.04
CA LYS A 153 -36.89 -9.14 -22.45
C LYS A 153 -36.20 -7.85 -22.90
N LEU A 154 -36.80 -7.15 -23.88
CA LEU A 154 -36.32 -5.85 -24.33
C LEU A 154 -36.59 -4.73 -23.31
N ASN A 155 -37.75 -4.77 -22.63
CA ASN A 155 -38.18 -3.79 -21.61
C ASN A 155 -38.12 -2.31 -22.08
N MET A 156 -38.38 -2.05 -23.36
CA MET A 156 -38.50 -0.72 -23.96
C MET A 156 -39.85 -0.59 -24.67
N VAL A 157 -40.33 0.64 -24.79
CA VAL A 157 -41.54 1.02 -25.56
C VAL A 157 -41.09 1.85 -26.76
N ALA A 158 -41.72 1.67 -27.92
CA ALA A 158 -41.44 2.50 -29.09
C ALA A 158 -42.07 3.89 -28.91
N THR A 159 -41.23 4.92 -28.78
CA THR A 159 -41.64 6.33 -28.73
C THR A 159 -41.12 7.07 -29.95
N PRO A 160 -41.91 7.89 -30.64
CA PRO A 160 -41.37 8.74 -31.71
C PRO A 160 -40.33 9.69 -31.12
N ILE A 161 -39.23 9.91 -31.84
CA ILE A 161 -38.21 10.88 -31.45
C ILE A 161 -38.76 12.27 -31.77
N PRO A 162 -38.95 13.17 -30.78
CA PRO A 162 -39.38 14.54 -31.08
C PRO A 162 -38.27 15.26 -31.90
N PRO A 163 -38.62 15.99 -32.97
CA PRO A 163 -37.64 16.79 -33.68
C PRO A 163 -37.06 17.87 -32.74
N PRO A 164 -35.79 18.26 -32.92
CA PRO A 164 -35.21 19.33 -32.13
C PRO A 164 -35.95 20.64 -32.42
N GLN A 165 -36.53 21.24 -31.39
CA GLN A 165 -37.14 22.57 -31.51
C GLN A 165 -36.03 23.60 -31.77
N PRO A 166 -36.18 24.49 -32.77
CA PRO A 166 -35.19 25.54 -33.01
C PRO A 166 -35.23 26.56 -31.86
N GLU A 167 -34.10 26.72 -31.14
CA GLU A 167 -33.93 27.87 -30.24
C GLU A 167 -34.03 29.16 -31.08
N PRO A 168 -34.98 30.08 -30.80
CA PRO A 168 -35.09 31.30 -31.57
C PRO A 168 -33.85 32.18 -31.32
N ALA A 169 -33.29 32.76 -32.38
CA ALA A 169 -32.09 33.60 -32.26
C ALA A 169 -32.32 34.90 -31.44
N ILE A 170 -33.59 35.28 -31.26
CA ILE A 170 -34.05 36.48 -30.58
C ILE A 170 -35.16 36.07 -29.60
N SER A 171 -35.13 36.58 -28.36
CA SER A 171 -36.15 36.36 -27.35
C SER A 171 -37.43 37.17 -27.65
N ALA A 172 -38.52 36.88 -26.93
CA ALA A 172 -39.77 37.65 -27.04
C ALA A 172 -39.59 39.16 -26.80
N SER A 173 -38.57 39.58 -26.04
CA SER A 173 -38.22 40.98 -25.77
C SER A 173 -37.32 41.61 -26.84
N GLY A 174 -37.10 40.96 -27.98
CA GLY A 174 -36.23 41.48 -29.06
C GLY A 174 -34.73 41.34 -28.81
N ILE A 175 -34.31 40.63 -27.76
CA ILE A 175 -32.91 40.53 -27.33
C ILE A 175 -32.29 39.21 -27.84
N PRO A 176 -31.08 39.20 -28.44
CA PRO A 176 -30.42 37.97 -28.87
C PRO A 176 -30.31 36.91 -27.75
N THR A 177 -30.70 35.67 -28.03
CA THR A 177 -30.61 34.58 -27.04
C THR A 177 -29.16 34.13 -26.81
N GLN A 178 -28.29 34.29 -27.82
CA GLN A 178 -26.87 33.93 -27.74
C GLN A 178 -26.00 34.91 -28.53
N VAL A 179 -24.92 35.38 -27.90
CA VAL A 179 -23.88 36.22 -28.50
C VAL A 179 -22.55 35.44 -28.49
N VAL A 180 -22.04 35.15 -29.68
CA VAL A 180 -20.73 34.51 -29.87
C VAL A 180 -19.66 35.59 -30.01
N ARG A 181 -18.68 35.61 -29.11
CA ARG A 181 -17.46 36.40 -29.28
C ARG A 181 -16.32 35.48 -29.72
N GLN A 182 -15.67 35.79 -30.83
CA GLN A 182 -14.51 35.04 -31.31
C GLN A 182 -13.23 35.47 -30.58
N GLY A 183 -12.24 34.57 -30.54
CA GLY A 183 -10.91 34.90 -30.01
C GLY A 183 -10.13 35.85 -30.91
N TYR A 184 -9.09 36.47 -30.35
CA TYR A 184 -8.21 37.38 -31.09
C TYR A 184 -7.21 36.64 -31.99
N GLY A 185 -6.89 37.21 -33.15
CA GLY A 185 -5.85 36.74 -34.06
C GLY A 185 -6.35 36.14 -35.37
N ARG A 186 -5.44 35.93 -36.34
CA ARG A 186 -5.77 35.55 -37.74
C ARG A 186 -6.47 34.19 -37.89
N LYS A 187 -6.31 33.29 -36.92
CA LYS A 187 -6.99 31.99 -36.83
C LYS A 187 -7.26 31.66 -35.35
N PRO A 188 -8.39 32.07 -34.78
CA PRO A 188 -8.72 31.79 -33.38
C PRO A 188 -8.80 30.29 -33.10
N HIS A 189 -8.38 29.83 -31.90
CA HIS A 189 -8.63 28.45 -31.51
C HIS A 189 -10.10 28.32 -31.06
N PRO A 190 -10.78 27.17 -31.27
CA PRO A 190 -12.07 26.84 -30.62
C PRO A 190 -12.05 26.76 -29.07
N ARG A 191 -11.03 27.36 -28.43
CA ARG A 191 -10.90 27.59 -26.98
C ARG A 191 -10.95 29.08 -26.62
N ASP A 192 -10.90 29.94 -27.63
CA ASP A 192 -10.87 31.40 -27.48
C ASP A 192 -12.24 32.01 -27.82
N GLU A 193 -13.10 31.23 -28.49
CA GLU A 193 -14.53 31.47 -28.60
C GLU A 193 -15.19 31.53 -27.21
N ARG A 194 -16.01 32.55 -26.99
CA ARG A 194 -16.81 32.78 -25.77
C ARG A 194 -18.26 32.89 -26.18
N VAL A 195 -19.05 31.88 -25.81
CA VAL A 195 -20.45 31.79 -26.23
C VAL A 195 -21.35 32.17 -25.06
N ILE A 196 -21.69 33.45 -25.03
CA ILE A 196 -22.42 34.11 -23.96
C ILE A 196 -23.92 33.99 -24.28
N LYS A 197 -24.73 33.46 -23.36
CA LYS A 197 -26.18 33.40 -23.50
C LYS A 197 -26.87 34.48 -22.68
N LEU A 198 -28.06 34.87 -23.12
CA LEU A 198 -29.03 35.55 -22.28
C LEU A 198 -29.45 34.59 -21.15
N LYS A 199 -29.62 35.09 -19.93
CA LYS A 199 -30.11 34.31 -18.81
C LYS A 199 -31.64 34.17 -18.80
N ASP A 200 -32.11 33.00 -18.40
CA ASP A 200 -33.54 32.71 -18.18
C ASP A 200 -34.10 33.38 -16.91
N ASP A 201 -33.24 33.87 -16.00
CA ASP A 201 -33.56 34.54 -14.72
C ASP A 201 -34.43 35.82 -14.83
N GLY A 202 -34.92 36.21 -16.02
CA GLY A 202 -35.65 37.46 -16.28
C GLY A 202 -34.81 38.75 -16.16
N SER A 203 -33.63 38.67 -15.57
CA SER A 203 -32.70 39.80 -15.31
C SER A 203 -32.07 40.44 -16.57
N TYR A 204 -32.35 39.92 -17.77
CA TYR A 204 -31.71 40.28 -19.05
C TYR A 204 -30.17 40.24 -19.07
N ALA A 205 -29.55 39.65 -18.04
CA ALA A 205 -28.11 39.52 -17.93
C ALA A 205 -27.57 38.51 -18.96
N TYR A 206 -26.39 38.79 -19.49
CA TYR A 206 -25.64 37.87 -20.33
C TYR A 206 -24.55 37.14 -19.52
N ALA A 207 -24.46 35.82 -19.65
CA ALA A 207 -23.45 35.01 -18.97
C ALA A 207 -22.95 33.84 -19.83
N GLU A 208 -21.73 33.38 -19.56
CA GLU A 208 -21.24 32.12 -20.11
C GLU A 208 -21.69 30.94 -19.24
N GLU A 209 -22.26 29.91 -19.86
CA GLU A 209 -22.70 28.71 -19.15
C GLU A 209 -21.50 28.03 -18.47
N SER A 210 -21.53 27.83 -17.14
CA SER A 210 -20.39 27.28 -16.38
C SER A 210 -19.91 25.91 -16.88
N TRP A 211 -20.79 25.13 -17.51
CA TRP A 211 -20.43 23.86 -18.14
C TRP A 211 -19.61 24.03 -19.44
N ARG A 212 -19.80 25.13 -20.20
CA ARG A 212 -18.99 25.45 -21.39
C ARG A 212 -17.58 25.80 -20.97
N LEU A 213 -17.43 26.67 -19.97
CA LEU A 213 -16.14 27.01 -19.34
C LEU A 213 -15.40 25.73 -18.87
N GLY A 214 -16.10 24.81 -18.22
CA GLY A 214 -15.54 23.52 -17.79
C GLY A 214 -15.11 22.58 -18.93
N LYS A 215 -15.71 22.67 -20.12
CA LYS A 215 -15.34 21.86 -21.31
C LYS A 215 -14.21 22.47 -22.14
N LEU A 216 -13.97 23.79 -22.01
CA LEU A 216 -12.94 24.55 -22.72
C LEU A 216 -11.54 23.96 -22.49
N ILE A 217 -11.24 23.65 -21.23
CA ILE A 217 -10.01 23.00 -20.79
C ILE A 217 -10.24 21.47 -20.75
N ARG A 218 -10.08 20.81 -21.90
CA ARG A 218 -10.03 19.33 -21.97
C ARG A 218 -8.84 18.77 -21.17
N THR A 219 -9.06 18.50 -19.89
CA THR A 219 -8.12 17.82 -18.97
C THR A 219 -8.07 16.31 -19.24
N GLU A 220 -7.60 15.93 -20.43
CA GLU A 220 -7.24 14.54 -20.70
C GLU A 220 -6.26 14.04 -19.63
N LYS A 221 -6.54 12.89 -18.99
CA LYS A 221 -5.60 12.21 -18.08
C LYS A 221 -4.45 11.52 -18.84
N ARG A 222 -3.92 12.20 -19.88
CA ARG A 222 -2.87 11.73 -20.77
C ARG A 222 -1.52 12.20 -20.26
N LYS A 223 -0.59 11.26 -20.03
CA LYS A 223 0.76 11.61 -19.59
C LYS A 223 1.50 12.38 -20.68
N LEU A 224 1.70 13.69 -20.46
CA LEU A 224 2.56 14.53 -21.28
C LEU A 224 4.02 14.03 -21.16
N GLY A 225 4.64 13.78 -22.32
CA GLY A 225 6.01 13.25 -22.42
C GLY A 225 6.11 11.72 -22.39
N SER A 226 6.73 11.16 -23.42
CA SER A 226 7.04 9.72 -23.49
C SER A 226 8.24 9.35 -22.60
N ARG A 227 8.20 8.18 -21.95
CA ARG A 227 9.35 7.58 -21.23
C ARG A 227 10.60 7.52 -22.12
N ARG A 228 10.45 7.26 -23.43
CA ARG A 228 11.57 7.24 -24.41
C ARG A 228 12.23 8.61 -24.55
N VAL A 229 11.44 9.68 -24.56
CA VAL A 229 11.93 11.07 -24.63
C VAL A 229 12.65 11.44 -23.33
N ALA A 230 12.04 11.16 -22.17
CA ALA A 230 12.68 11.40 -20.87
C ALA A 230 14.04 10.69 -20.73
N MET A 231 14.15 9.43 -21.18
CA MET A 231 15.42 8.69 -21.21
C MET A 231 16.43 9.30 -22.20
N LYS A 232 15.99 9.81 -23.36
CA LYS A 232 16.86 10.53 -24.32
C LYS A 232 17.43 11.81 -23.71
N HIS A 233 16.63 12.60 -22.98
CA HIS A 233 17.12 13.78 -22.25
C HIS A 233 18.06 13.40 -21.09
N ARG A 234 17.75 12.36 -20.31
CA ARG A 234 18.65 11.86 -19.26
C ARG A 234 20.01 11.45 -19.83
N ARG A 235 20.05 10.68 -20.93
CA ARG A 235 21.31 10.27 -21.59
C ARG A 235 22.08 11.46 -22.17
N ARG A 236 21.39 12.49 -22.68
CA ARG A 236 22.04 13.75 -23.13
C ARG A 236 22.68 14.51 -21.96
N ARG A 237 21.96 14.73 -20.86
CA ARG A 237 22.51 15.40 -19.65
C ARG A 237 23.70 14.64 -19.07
N ALA A 238 23.59 13.32 -18.91
CA ALA A 238 24.70 12.49 -18.42
C ALA A 238 25.94 12.53 -19.33
N LYS A 239 25.75 12.62 -20.67
CA LYS A 239 26.87 12.78 -21.61
C LYS A 239 27.54 14.15 -21.52
N ALA A 240 26.78 15.24 -21.30
CA ALA A 240 27.34 16.58 -21.11
C ALA A 240 28.21 16.63 -19.86
N ILE A 241 27.64 16.23 -18.71
CA ILE A 241 28.36 16.17 -17.42
C ILE A 241 29.61 15.29 -17.51
N ALA A 242 29.55 14.14 -18.19
CA ALA A 242 30.72 13.28 -18.37
C ALA A 242 31.81 13.88 -19.29
N LEU A 243 31.47 14.84 -20.16
CA LEU A 243 32.41 15.55 -21.02
C LEU A 243 33.01 16.76 -20.27
N GLU A 244 32.19 17.51 -19.53
CA GLU A 244 32.62 18.58 -18.61
C GLU A 244 33.61 18.02 -17.56
N MET A 245 33.24 16.95 -16.86
CA MET A 245 34.10 16.24 -15.90
C MET A 245 35.34 15.61 -16.53
N ARG A 246 35.37 15.43 -17.86
CA ARG A 246 36.56 14.96 -18.59
C ARG A 246 37.49 16.12 -18.89
N ALA A 247 36.97 17.22 -19.44
CA ALA A 247 37.74 18.45 -19.68
C ALA A 247 38.39 18.95 -18.38
N GLU A 248 37.65 19.01 -17.27
CA GLU A 248 38.20 19.35 -15.96
C GLU A 248 39.37 18.45 -15.52
N ARG A 249 39.37 17.16 -15.87
CA ARG A 249 40.45 16.23 -15.53
C ARG A 249 41.65 16.43 -16.44
N GLU A 250 41.41 16.65 -17.73
CA GLU A 250 42.45 16.94 -18.71
C GLU A 250 43.16 18.27 -18.38
N ASP A 251 42.41 19.32 -18.00
CA ASP A 251 42.92 20.59 -17.46
C ASP A 251 43.75 20.39 -16.17
N LYS A 252 43.23 19.61 -15.21
CA LYS A 252 43.95 19.35 -13.94
C LYS A 252 45.23 18.55 -14.17
N ILE A 253 45.25 17.66 -15.16
CA ILE A 253 46.46 16.93 -15.60
C ILE A 253 47.44 17.87 -16.32
N ALA A 254 46.96 18.75 -17.20
CA ALA A 254 47.78 19.76 -17.88
C ALA A 254 48.48 20.67 -16.87
N ARG A 255 47.73 21.32 -15.97
CA ARG A 255 48.28 22.19 -14.92
C ARG A 255 49.27 21.46 -14.00
N ARG A 256 49.01 20.19 -13.66
CA ARG A 256 49.95 19.37 -12.87
C ARG A 256 51.22 19.02 -13.64
N LYS A 257 51.12 18.75 -14.94
CA LYS A 257 52.27 18.51 -15.81
C LYS A 257 53.11 19.77 -15.97
N GLU A 258 52.48 20.90 -16.27
CA GLU A 258 53.11 22.22 -16.35
C GLU A 258 53.85 22.57 -15.04
N ALA A 259 53.23 22.35 -13.88
CA ALA A 259 53.89 22.54 -12.59
C ALA A 259 55.11 21.62 -12.37
N LEU A 260 55.03 20.35 -12.78
CA LEU A 260 56.15 19.41 -12.69
C LEU A 260 57.28 19.75 -13.67
N ASP A 261 56.96 20.16 -14.89
CA ASP A 261 57.93 20.54 -15.91
C ASP A 261 58.56 21.92 -15.59
N ALA A 262 57.82 22.83 -14.96
CA ALA A 262 58.36 24.06 -14.36
C ALA A 262 59.29 23.77 -13.16
N GLN A 263 58.95 22.82 -12.28
CA GLN A 263 59.85 22.35 -11.21
C GLN A 263 61.13 21.72 -11.79
N ARG A 264 61.02 20.91 -12.86
CA ARG A 264 62.17 20.35 -13.58
C ARG A 264 63.03 21.44 -14.21
N ALA A 265 62.44 22.44 -14.86
CA ALA A 265 63.14 23.57 -15.44
C ALA A 265 63.84 24.42 -14.36
N ALA A 266 63.18 24.70 -13.24
CA ALA A 266 63.77 25.41 -12.10
C ALA A 266 64.92 24.61 -11.45
N LYS A 267 64.78 23.29 -11.31
CA LYS A 267 65.88 22.40 -10.86
C LYS A 267 67.03 22.41 -11.86
N ALA A 268 66.76 22.36 -13.16
CA ALA A 268 67.79 22.45 -14.20
C ALA A 268 68.50 23.81 -14.20
N LYS A 269 67.77 24.91 -13.97
CA LYS A 269 68.35 26.26 -13.80
C LYS A 269 69.26 26.30 -12.57
N ARG A 270 68.78 25.87 -11.40
CA ARG A 270 69.59 25.76 -10.17
C ARG A 270 70.84 24.89 -10.35
N MET A 271 70.75 23.79 -11.10
CA MET A 271 71.91 22.95 -11.40
C MET A 271 72.89 23.60 -12.39
N ARG A 272 72.40 24.42 -13.35
CA ARG A 272 73.27 25.24 -14.21
C ARG A 272 73.95 26.36 -13.42
N GLU A 273 73.20 27.07 -12.58
CA GLU A 273 73.71 28.11 -11.67
C GLU A 273 74.75 27.54 -10.69
N TYR A 274 74.47 26.38 -10.07
CA TYR A 274 75.42 25.67 -9.22
C TYR A 274 76.67 25.21 -9.99
N ARG A 275 76.53 24.67 -11.21
CA ARG A 275 77.68 24.28 -12.05
C ARG A 275 78.53 25.50 -12.45
N ALA A 276 77.90 26.61 -12.83
CA ALA A 276 78.60 27.86 -13.14
C ALA A 276 79.32 28.42 -11.90
N ARG A 277 78.66 28.41 -10.72
CA ARG A 277 79.30 28.80 -9.46
C ARG A 277 80.43 27.87 -9.07
N ARG A 278 80.30 26.55 -9.25
CA ARG A 278 81.39 25.59 -9.00
C ARG A 278 82.55 25.72 -9.99
N ALA A 279 82.28 26.09 -11.24
CA ALA A 279 83.32 26.44 -12.20
C ALA A 279 84.04 27.73 -11.79
N ALA A 280 83.32 28.77 -11.37
CA ALA A 280 83.90 30.01 -10.84
C ALA A 280 84.70 29.77 -9.54
N GLU A 281 84.16 29.00 -8.58
CA GLU A 281 84.86 28.56 -7.36
C GLU A 281 86.13 27.76 -7.71
N ALA A 282 86.09 26.91 -8.74
CA ALA A 282 87.25 26.13 -9.18
C ALA A 282 88.30 27.00 -9.88
N HIS A 283 87.90 27.97 -10.72
CA HIS A 283 88.81 28.96 -11.28
C HIS A 283 89.44 29.82 -10.17
N GLN A 284 88.66 30.26 -9.18
CA GLN A 284 89.16 31.04 -8.04
C GLN A 284 90.09 30.22 -7.12
N LYS A 285 89.81 28.94 -6.86
CA LYS A 285 90.74 28.06 -6.11
C LYS A 285 91.95 27.62 -6.92
N ALA A 286 91.89 27.62 -8.25
CA ALA A 286 93.07 27.47 -9.10
C ALA A 286 93.91 28.77 -9.17
N SER A 287 93.35 29.91 -8.74
CA SER A 287 94.00 31.23 -8.75
C SER A 287 94.17 31.86 -7.35
N GLY A 288 94.16 31.06 -6.27
CA GLY A 288 94.19 31.57 -4.89
C GLY A 288 94.82 30.56 -3.90
N PRO A 289 95.85 30.95 -3.13
CA PRO A 289 96.63 30.01 -2.31
C PRO A 289 96.14 29.84 -0.87
N GLY A 290 96.37 28.64 -0.31
CA GLY A 290 96.51 28.40 1.14
C GLY A 290 95.23 28.30 2.00
N GLY A 291 95.41 27.90 3.28
CA GLY A 291 94.42 27.91 4.37
C GLY A 291 93.25 26.92 4.21
N GLU A 292 93.20 25.74 4.84
CA GLU A 292 93.16 25.41 6.28
C GLU A 292 91.88 25.81 7.05
N MET A 293 91.49 24.91 7.97
CA MET A 293 90.34 25.01 8.88
C MET A 293 90.78 25.75 10.17
N PRO A 294 89.85 26.26 11.01
CA PRO A 294 89.34 25.44 12.14
C PRO A 294 87.90 25.85 12.61
N PRO A 295 87.36 25.43 13.78
CA PRO A 295 87.52 24.20 14.58
C PRO A 295 86.18 23.42 14.82
N PRO A 296 86.17 22.21 15.43
CA PRO A 296 84.97 21.43 15.86
C PRO A 296 84.51 21.82 17.30
N GLY A 297 83.52 21.26 18.03
CA GLY A 297 82.58 20.10 18.01
C GLY A 297 81.97 19.98 19.44
N ALA A 298 81.04 19.11 19.87
CA ALA A 298 80.21 18.01 19.31
C ALA A 298 78.74 18.20 19.83
N GLY A 299 77.83 17.27 20.22
CA GLY A 299 77.75 15.80 20.38
C GLY A 299 77.52 15.36 21.85
N GLY A 300 76.51 14.56 22.25
CA GLY A 300 75.38 13.92 21.55
C GLY A 300 74.24 13.47 22.52
N LYS A 301 72.99 13.27 22.07
CA LYS A 301 72.37 12.04 21.53
C LYS A 301 71.60 11.16 22.55
N THR A 302 70.29 11.00 22.33
CA THR A 302 69.48 9.82 22.69
C THR A 302 68.45 9.53 21.60
N ASP A 303 68.51 8.33 21.01
CA ASP A 303 67.49 7.68 20.15
C ASP A 303 66.53 6.86 21.09
N PRO A 304 65.51 6.04 20.69
CA PRO A 304 65.13 5.48 19.37
C PRO A 304 63.56 5.54 19.14
N PRO A 305 62.87 4.67 18.35
CA PRO A 305 63.30 3.63 17.39
C PRO A 305 62.70 3.71 15.97
N ARG A 306 63.20 2.82 15.10
CA ARG A 306 62.89 2.65 13.68
C ARG A 306 61.86 1.54 13.45
N VAL A 307 60.90 1.75 12.54
CA VAL A 307 60.21 0.69 11.80
C VAL A 307 60.08 1.15 10.34
N GLU A 308 60.53 0.32 9.40
CA GLU A 308 60.34 0.49 7.95
C GLU A 308 59.73 -0.80 7.38
N ALA A 309 58.66 -0.66 6.59
CA ALA A 309 58.15 -1.63 5.62
C ALA A 309 57.20 -0.90 4.65
#